data_AF-A0A6G1SUL3-F1
#
_entry.id   AF-A0A6G1SUL3-F1
#
_cell.length_a   1.000
_cell.length_b   1.000
_cell.length_c   1.000
_cell.angle_alpha   90.00
_cell.angle_beta   90.00
_cell.angle_gamma   90.00
#
_symmetry.space_group_name_H-M   'P 1'
#
loop_
_entity.id
_entity.type
_entity.pdbx_description
1 polymer ?
#
loop_
_entity_poly.entity_id
_entity_poly.type
_entity_poly.pdbx_seq_one_letter_code
_entity_poly.pdbx_strand_id
1 'polypeptide(L)' 'MGLLDRLFGRRSPATTAEPQEPAECLHGDLAPRWDNAADMGKDDLVSSFKCNSCGTEFSTAEAEKIRDTAGLRIKETLGE' A
#
# COMPACT_ATOMS: atom_id res chain seq x y z
N MET A 1 29.23 -17.64 30.09
CA MET A 1 28.25 -16.67 30.63
C MET A 1 28.49 -15.32 29.98
N GLY A 2 27.57 -14.85 29.15
CA GLY A 2 27.66 -13.53 28.54
C GLY A 2 26.27 -12.98 28.29
N LEU A 3 25.90 -11.92 29.00
CA LEU A 3 24.62 -11.24 28.87
C LEU A 3 24.38 -10.70 27.43
N LEU A 4 25.47 -10.44 26.70
CA LEU A 4 25.45 -9.92 25.33
C LEU A 4 25.03 -10.98 24.28
N ASP A 5 25.20 -12.27 24.56
CA ASP A 5 24.83 -13.36 23.65
C ASP A 5 23.30 -13.52 23.50
N ARG A 6 22.55 -13.17 24.57
CA ARG A 6 21.07 -13.22 24.59
C ARG A 6 20.38 -12.04 23.90
N LEU A 7 21.11 -10.97 23.56
CA LEU A 7 20.56 -9.82 22.84
C LEU A 7 20.67 -9.97 21.32
N PHE A 8 21.68 -10.69 20.82
CA PHE A 8 21.86 -10.95 19.39
C PHE A 8 21.30 -12.30 18.93
N GLY A 9 20.95 -13.20 19.87
CA GLY A 9 20.39 -14.53 19.59
C GLY A 9 18.90 -14.57 19.20
N ARG A 10 18.20 -13.43 19.11
CA ARG A 10 16.83 -13.36 18.56
C ARG A 10 16.85 -12.85 17.12
N ARG A 11 17.61 -13.52 16.25
CA ARG A 11 17.25 -13.53 14.83
C ARG A 11 16.08 -14.49 14.70
N SER A 12 14.86 -13.96 14.81
CA SER A 12 13.66 -14.69 14.36
C SER A 12 13.98 -15.28 12.99
N PRO A 13 13.76 -16.58 12.76
CA PRO A 13 13.76 -17.08 11.39
C PRO A 13 12.78 -16.18 10.66
N ALA A 14 13.26 -15.56 9.57
CA ALA A 14 12.38 -14.89 8.65
C ALA A 14 11.30 -15.92 8.33
N THR A 15 10.08 -15.69 8.83
CA THR A 15 8.89 -16.34 8.34
C THR A 15 8.97 -16.15 6.84
N THR A 16 9.32 -17.22 6.14
CA THR A 16 8.98 -17.38 4.74
C THR A 16 7.48 -17.17 4.72
N ALA A 17 7.07 -15.97 4.32
CA ALA A 17 5.69 -15.71 3.99
C ALA A 17 5.34 -16.73 2.91
N GLU A 18 4.49 -17.70 3.26
CA GLU A 18 3.87 -18.57 2.28
C GLU A 18 3.31 -17.68 1.17
N PRO A 19 3.53 -17.99 -0.12
CA PRO A 19 2.87 -17.30 -1.21
C PRO A 19 1.37 -17.50 -1.03
N GLN A 20 0.72 -16.55 -0.35
CA GLN A 20 -0.73 -16.41 -0.44
C GLN A 20 -1.02 -16.21 -1.92
N GLU A 21 -1.87 -17.07 -2.48
CA GLU A 21 -2.46 -16.88 -3.79
C GLU A 21 -2.82 -15.40 -3.95
N PRO A 22 -2.52 -14.75 -5.08
CA PRO A 22 -2.66 -13.31 -5.18
C PRO A 22 -4.13 -12.97 -4.97
N ALA A 23 -4.48 -12.58 -3.75
CA ALA A 23 -5.76 -11.99 -3.44
C ALA A 23 -5.89 -10.83 -4.43
N GLU A 24 -6.91 -10.88 -5.29
CA GLU A 24 -7.11 -9.87 -6.32
C GLU A 24 -7.10 -8.50 -5.63
N CYS A 25 -6.06 -7.72 -5.90
CA CYS A 25 -5.86 -6.49 -5.18
C CYS A 25 -6.91 -5.49 -5.64
N LEU A 26 -7.82 -5.13 -4.74
CA LEU A 26 -8.89 -4.17 -5.04
C LEU A 26 -8.41 -2.72 -5.14
N HIS A 27 -7.11 -2.48 -4.94
CA HIS A 27 -6.45 -1.17 -4.98
C HIS A 27 -7.18 -0.08 -4.18
N GLY A 28 -7.81 -0.46 -3.06
CA GLY A 28 -8.55 0.45 -2.19
C GLY A 28 -7.67 1.34 -1.30
N ASP A 29 -6.37 1.04 -1.18
CA ASP A 29 -5.40 1.81 -0.41
C ASP A 29 -4.25 2.31 -1.32
N LEU A 30 -4.46 3.48 -1.92
CA LEU A 30 -3.53 4.16 -2.82
C LEU A 30 -2.85 5.34 -2.11
N ALA A 31 -1.53 5.26 -1.92
CA ALA A 31 -0.72 6.31 -1.35
C ALA A 31 -0.14 7.23 -2.43
N PRO A 32 -0.24 8.56 -2.30
CA PRO A 32 0.36 9.51 -3.24
C PRO A 32 1.90 9.46 -3.22
N ARG A 33 2.49 9.76 -4.38
CA ARG A 33 3.93 9.93 -4.59
C ARG A 33 4.20 11.27 -5.26
N TRP A 34 5.32 11.87 -4.89
CA TRP A 34 5.81 13.13 -5.43
C TRP A 34 7.21 12.93 -5.98
N ASP A 35 7.54 13.66 -7.04
CA ASP A 35 8.88 13.61 -7.65
C ASP A 35 9.94 14.25 -6.74
N ASN A 36 9.53 15.15 -5.85
CA ASN A 36 10.42 15.83 -4.92
C ASN A 36 9.80 15.99 -3.54
N ALA A 37 10.65 16.14 -2.52
CA ALA A 37 10.22 16.29 -1.14
C ALA A 37 9.53 17.65 -0.87
N ALA A 38 9.82 18.67 -1.67
CA ALA A 38 9.24 20.01 -1.51
C ALA A 38 7.75 20.07 -1.89
N ASP A 39 7.27 19.07 -2.62
CA ASP A 39 5.89 18.96 -3.08
C ASP A 39 5.04 18.02 -2.23
N MET A 40 5.67 17.28 -1.31
CA MET A 40 4.96 16.38 -0.40
C MET A 40 3.86 17.13 0.38
N GLY A 41 2.67 16.53 0.39
CA GLY A 41 1.48 17.11 1.04
C GLY A 41 0.70 18.10 0.16
N LYS A 42 1.15 18.38 -1.06
CA LYS A 42 0.37 19.13 -2.07
C LYS A 42 -0.29 18.13 -3.01
N ASP A 43 -1.58 17.90 -2.86
CA ASP A 43 -2.33 16.91 -3.66
C ASP A 43 -2.29 17.22 -5.17
N ASP A 44 -2.28 18.50 -5.55
CA ASP A 44 -2.21 18.92 -6.97
C ASP A 44 -0.86 18.59 -7.65
N LEU A 45 0.18 18.28 -6.87
CA LEU A 45 1.53 17.98 -7.36
C LEU A 45 1.88 16.50 -7.23
N VAL A 46 0.89 15.64 -6.96
CA VAL A 46 1.09 14.19 -6.93
C VAL A 46 1.45 13.71 -8.33
N SER A 47 2.58 13.03 -8.48
CA SER A 47 3.06 12.50 -9.76
C SER A 47 2.56 11.08 -10.03
N SER A 48 2.39 10.26 -9.00
CA SER A 48 1.82 8.91 -9.12
C SER A 48 1.18 8.44 -7.82
N PHE A 49 0.50 7.30 -7.87
CA PHE A 49 -0.05 6.63 -6.70
C PHE A 49 0.49 5.21 -6.61
N LYS A 50 0.88 4.77 -5.41
CA LYS A 50 1.31 3.41 -5.15
C LYS A 50 0.29 2.70 -4.26
N CYS A 51 -0.14 1.52 -4.65
CA CYS A 51 -0.95 0.69 -3.78
C CYS A 51 -0.11 0.11 -2.63
N ASN A 52 -0.52 0.31 -1.38
CA ASN A 52 0.18 -0.25 -0.24
C ASN A 52 0.03 -1.77 -0.14
N SER A 53 -1.06 -2.33 -0.67
CA SER A 53 -1.35 -3.77 -0.60
C SER A 53 -0.52 -4.59 -1.57
N CYS A 54 -0.45 -4.19 -2.84
CA CYS A 54 0.26 -4.95 -3.90
C CYS A 54 1.54 -4.27 -4.40
N GLY A 55 1.77 -3.00 -4.05
CA GLY A 55 2.93 -2.24 -4.50
C GLY A 55 2.86 -1.69 -5.92
N THR A 56 1.78 -1.96 -6.67
CA THR A 56 1.61 -1.44 -8.04
C THR A 56 1.53 0.08 -8.04
N GLU A 57 2.22 0.70 -8.99
CA GLU A 57 2.19 2.14 -9.23
C GLU A 57 1.22 2.46 -10.37
N PHE A 58 0.45 3.52 -10.17
CA PHE A 58 -0.58 4.01 -11.07
C PHE A 58 -0.33 5.49 -11.36
N SER A 59 -0.63 5.92 -12.58
CA SER A 59 -0.73 7.34 -12.90
C SER A 59 -1.89 7.98 -12.14
N THR A 60 -1.88 9.31 -12.08
CA THR A 60 -2.99 10.09 -11.50
C THR A 60 -4.34 9.73 -12.14
N ALA A 61 -4.38 9.67 -13.47
CA ALA A 61 -5.60 9.31 -14.23
C ALA A 61 -6.08 7.87 -13.99
N GLU A 62 -5.18 6.93 -13.71
CA GLU A 62 -5.56 5.55 -13.34
C GLU A 62 -6.09 5.47 -11.92
N ALA A 63 -5.45 6.18 -10.99
CA ALA A 63 -5.89 6.25 -9.59
C ALA A 63 -7.28 6.88 -9.46
N GLU A 64 -7.61 7.89 -10.26
CA GLU A 64 -8.96 8.46 -10.31
C GLU A 64 -10.01 7.42 -10.71
N LYS A 65 -9.76 6.65 -11.77
CA LYS A 65 -10.67 5.57 -12.20
C LYS A 65 -10.85 4.49 -11.13
N ILE A 66 -9.78 4.14 -10.42
CA ILE A 66 -9.82 3.18 -9.31
C ILE A 66 -10.68 3.72 -8.16
N ARG A 67 -10.53 5.00 -7.82
CA ARG A 67 -11.32 5.64 -6.75
C ARG A 67 -12.81 5.74 -7.11
N ASP A 68 -13.14 6.09 -8.35
CA ASP A 68 -14.52 6.09 -8.84
C ASP A 68 -15.16 4.71 -8.74
N THR A 69 -14.45 3.66 -9.19
CA THR A 69 -14.95 2.28 -9.13
C THR A 69 -15.06 1.75 -7.69
N ALA A 70 -14.13 2.10 -6.80
CA ALA A 70 -14.22 1.77 -5.38
C ALA A 70 -15.40 2.49 -4.69
N GLY A 71 -15.63 3.76 -5.01
CA GLY A 71 -16.74 4.54 -4.48
C GLY A 71 -18.12 4.01 -4.89
N LEU A 72 -18.22 3.36 -6.05
CA LEU A 72 -19.44 2.69 -6.49
C LEU A 72 -19.75 1.43 -5.65
N ARG A 73 -18.73 0.60 -5.35
CA ARG A 73 -18.91 -0.64 -4.56
C ARG A 73 -19.35 -0.38 -3.12
N ILE A 74 -18.89 0.71 -2.50
CA ILE A 74 -19.28 1.07 -1.12
C ILE A 74 -20.76 1.44 -1.05
N LYS A 75 -21.30 2.10 -2.10
CA LYS A 75 -22.73 2.45 -2.16
C LYS A 75 -23.62 1.21 -2.28
N GLU A 76 -23.17 0.17 -2.98
CA GLU A 76 -23.91 -1.09 -3.09
C GLU A 76 -23.91 -1.91 -1.79
N THR A 77 -22.87 -1.77 -0.94
CA THR A 77 -22.74 -2.56 0.29
C THR A 77 -23.32 -1.90 1.54
N LEU A 78 -23.58 -0.58 1.51
CA LEU A 78 -24.22 0.16 2.61
C LEU A 78 -25.73 0.42 2.41
N GLY A 79 -26.31 -0.11 1.33
CA GLY A 79 -27.72 0.06 0.97
C GLY A 79 -28.58 -1.13 1.38
N GLU A 80 -28.80 -1.33 2.68
CA GLU A 80 -29.91 -2.10 3.26
C GLU A 80 -30.47 -1.39 4.51
#